data_AF-A0A950BA08-F1
#
_entry.id   AF-A0A950BA08-F1
#
_cell.length_a   1.000
_cell.length_b   1.000
_cell.length_c   1.000
_cell.angle_alpha   90.00
_cell.angle_beta   90.00
_cell.angle_gamma   90.00
#
_symmetry.space_group_name_H-M   'P 1'
#
loop_
_entity.id
_entity.type
_entity.pdbx_description
1 polymer ?
#
loop_
_entity_poly.entity_id
_entity_poly.type
_entity_poly.pdbx_seq_one_letter_code
_entity_poly.pdbx_strand_id
1 'polypeptide(L)'
;DRESFARRLLAQWGVVFRDVIARKSLAPAWRELLLVLRRMEARGEIRGGRFVAGYVGEQFALPEAIDALRAVRRTGIEPEELAIGAYDPLNLAGIVLPAAPGSLRSVS
;
A
#
# COMPACT_ATOMS: atom_id res chain seq x y z
N ASP A 1 -13.84 -4.09 -13.26
CA ASP A 1 -14.15 -2.71 -12.82
C ASP A 1 -12.90 -2.03 -12.27
N ARG A 2 -12.73 -0.70 -12.47
CA ARG A 2 -11.53 0.06 -12.07
C ARG A 2 -11.46 0.28 -10.55
N GLU A 3 -12.61 0.41 -9.88
CA GLU A 3 -12.69 0.52 -8.43
C GLU A 3 -12.29 -0.79 -7.75
N SER A 4 -12.78 -1.92 -8.25
CA SER A 4 -12.35 -3.23 -7.74
C SER A 4 -10.84 -3.45 -7.91
N PHE A 5 -10.24 -2.96 -9.00
CA PHE A 5 -8.80 -3.05 -9.21
C PHE A 5 -8.01 -2.18 -8.24
N ALA A 6 -8.44 -0.92 -8.03
CA ALA A 6 -7.84 -0.01 -7.06
C ALA A 6 -7.90 -0.58 -5.63
N ARG A 7 -9.06 -1.13 -5.23
CA ARG A 7 -9.22 -1.79 -3.92
C ARG A 7 -8.30 -2.98 -3.75
N ARG A 8 -8.14 -3.82 -4.78
CA ARG A 8 -7.21 -4.96 -4.75
C ARG A 8 -5.76 -4.49 -4.62
N LEU A 9 -5.37 -3.43 -5.31
CA LEU A 9 -4.02 -2.86 -5.16
C LEU A 9 -3.80 -2.32 -3.75
N LEU A 10 -4.74 -1.57 -3.19
CA LEU A 10 -4.64 -1.05 -1.82
C LEU A 10 -4.58 -2.18 -0.78
N ALA A 11 -5.38 -3.23 -0.95
CA ALA A 11 -5.38 -4.37 -0.04
C ALA A 11 -4.07 -5.20 -0.11
N GLN A 12 -3.46 -5.31 -1.30
CA GLN A 12 -2.24 -6.08 -1.49
C GLN A 12 -0.98 -5.30 -1.10
N TRP A 13 -0.96 -3.97 -1.34
CA TRP A 13 0.25 -3.16 -1.22
C TRP A 13 0.21 -2.18 -0.03
N GLY A 14 -0.96 -1.92 0.54
CA GLY A 14 -1.19 -0.89 1.56
C GLY A 14 -1.12 0.54 1.03
N VAL A 15 -0.11 0.83 0.19
CA VAL A 15 0.13 2.12 -0.47
C VAL A 15 0.23 1.95 -1.99
N VAL A 16 -0.43 2.82 -2.74
CA VAL A 16 -0.45 2.82 -4.21
C VAL A 16 0.04 4.15 -4.75
N PHE A 17 0.96 4.10 -5.73
CA PHE A 17 1.48 5.25 -6.45
C PHE A 17 1.81 4.87 -7.90
N ARG A 18 2.10 5.87 -8.74
CA ARG A 18 2.25 5.70 -10.19
C ARG A 18 3.23 4.59 -10.58
N ASP A 19 4.39 4.52 -9.94
CA ASP A 19 5.44 3.56 -10.34
C ASP A 19 5.07 2.10 -10.04
N VAL A 20 4.23 1.84 -9.02
CA VAL A 20 3.69 0.48 -8.76
C VAL A 20 2.82 0.01 -9.92
N ILE A 21 2.05 0.94 -10.50
CA ILE A 21 1.13 0.64 -11.59
C ILE A 21 1.86 0.55 -12.93
N ALA A 22 2.86 1.40 -13.16
CA ALA A 22 3.65 1.40 -14.39
C ALA A 22 4.38 0.06 -14.64
N ARG A 23 4.66 -0.71 -13.58
CA ARG A 23 5.32 -2.02 -13.65
C ARG A 23 4.37 -3.17 -13.98
N LYS A 24 3.05 -2.92 -14.06
CA LYS A 24 2.04 -3.97 -14.22
C LYS A 24 1.46 -3.92 -15.64
N SER A 25 1.87 -4.88 -16.47
CA SER A 25 1.58 -4.90 -17.91
C SER A 25 0.10 -4.92 -18.31
N LEU A 26 -0.80 -5.24 -17.36
CA LEU A 26 -2.26 -5.29 -17.56
C LEU A 26 -3.02 -4.27 -16.68
N ALA A 27 -2.34 -3.26 -16.13
CA ALA A 27 -3.01 -2.25 -15.34
C ALA A 27 -3.72 -1.20 -16.21
N PRO A 28 -4.89 -0.68 -15.77
CA PRO A 28 -5.50 0.50 -16.38
C PRO A 28 -4.54 1.70 -16.32
N ALA A 29 -4.76 2.69 -17.19
CA ALA A 29 -3.91 3.88 -17.19
C ALA A 29 -3.98 4.59 -15.84
N TRP A 30 -2.84 5.11 -15.37
CA TRP A 30 -2.75 5.81 -14.06
C TRP A 30 -3.82 6.89 -13.91
N ARG A 31 -4.11 7.66 -14.98
CA ARG A 31 -5.14 8.70 -14.98
C ARG A 31 -6.53 8.17 -14.62
N GLU A 32 -6.85 6.96 -15.06
CA GLU A 32 -8.15 6.34 -14.81
C GLU A 32 -8.26 5.81 -13.37
N LEU A 33 -7.16 5.24 -12.86
CA LEU A 33 -7.08 4.84 -11.46
C LEU A 33 -7.06 6.05 -10.52
N LEU A 34 -6.42 7.14 -10.92
CA LEU A 34 -6.37 8.37 -10.14
C LEU A 34 -7.76 8.94 -9.91
N LEU A 35 -8.64 8.94 -10.91
CA LEU A 35 -10.04 9.38 -10.75
C LEU A 35 -10.79 8.55 -9.70
N VAL A 36 -10.56 7.23 -9.67
CA VAL A 36 -11.17 6.32 -8.70
C VAL A 36 -10.58 6.54 -7.31
N LEU A 37 -9.25 6.63 -7.20
CA LEU A 37 -8.55 6.86 -5.94
C LEU A 37 -8.98 8.19 -5.31
N ARG A 38 -9.13 9.26 -6.11
CA ARG A 38 -9.68 10.55 -5.66
C ARG A 38 -11.11 10.45 -5.13
N ARG A 39 -11.97 9.66 -5.77
CA ARG A 39 -13.33 9.43 -5.26
C ARG A 39 -13.31 8.66 -3.93
N MET A 40 -12.48 7.63 -3.83
CA MET A 40 -12.30 6.88 -2.58
C MET A 40 -11.74 7.77 -1.46
N GLU A 41 -10.80 8.65 -1.79
CA GLU A 41 -10.26 9.66 -0.86
C GLU A 41 -11.33 10.64 -0.40
N ALA A 42 -12.14 11.17 -1.32
CA ALA A 42 -13.25 12.07 -0.99
C ALA A 42 -14.31 11.40 -0.09
N ARG A 43 -14.47 10.07 -0.17
CA ARG A 43 -15.32 9.27 0.73
C ARG A 43 -14.65 8.93 2.06
N GLY A 44 -13.39 9.29 2.25
CA GLY A 44 -12.61 9.02 3.46
C GLY A 44 -12.12 7.58 3.60
N GLU A 45 -12.27 6.75 2.57
CA GLU A 45 -11.85 5.33 2.59
C GLU A 45 -10.33 5.17 2.53
N ILE A 46 -9.66 6.12 1.90
CA ILE A 46 -8.20 6.17 1.77
C ILE A 46 -7.71 7.59 2.02
N ARG A 47 -6.40 7.76 2.21
CA ARG A 47 -5.76 9.08 2.32
C ARG A 47 -4.72 9.25 1.23
N GLY A 48 -4.76 10.40 0.56
CA GLY A 48 -3.66 10.88 -0.27
C GLY A 48 -2.57 11.52 0.56
N GLY A 49 -1.32 11.39 0.12
CA GLY A 49 -0.18 11.98 0.81
C GLY A 49 1.17 11.46 0.33
N ARG A 50 2.16 11.59 1.21
CA ARG A 50 3.53 11.09 1.03
C ARG A 50 3.83 10.18 2.21
N PHE A 51 3.78 8.88 1.97
CA PHE A 51 3.93 7.87 3.01
C PHE A 51 5.27 7.15 2.90
N VAL A 52 5.76 6.93 1.67
CA VAL A 52 7.01 6.26 1.36
C VAL A 52 8.02 7.27 0.81
N ALA A 53 9.20 7.31 1.42
CA ALA A 53 10.35 8.11 0.94
C ALA A 53 10.95 7.49 -0.33
N GLY A 54 11.70 8.28 -1.12
CA GLY A 54 12.32 7.79 -2.36
C GLY A 54 11.38 7.69 -3.58
N TYR A 55 10.06 7.84 -3.38
CA TYR A 55 9.08 7.87 -4.48
C TYR A 55 8.45 9.25 -4.62
N VAL A 56 8.40 9.71 -5.87
CA VAL A 56 7.86 11.02 -6.24
C VAL A 56 6.42 10.93 -6.71
N GLY A 57 5.71 12.06 -6.65
CA GLY A 57 4.30 12.13 -6.96
C GLY A 57 3.37 11.81 -5.80
N GLU A 58 2.11 11.61 -6.15
CA GLU A 58 1.02 11.36 -5.23
C GLU A 58 0.91 9.87 -4.86
N GLN A 59 0.69 9.62 -3.57
CA GLN A 59 0.53 8.28 -3.01
C GLN A 59 -0.81 8.20 -2.31
N PHE A 60 -1.45 7.03 -2.36
CA PHE A 60 -2.71 6.76 -1.71
C PHE A 60 -2.59 5.54 -0.82
N ALA A 61 -3.06 5.62 0.42
CA ALA A 61 -2.95 4.54 1.38
C ALA A 61 -4.24 4.34 2.16
N LEU A 62 -4.47 3.10 2.60
CA LEU A 62 -5.49 2.79 3.61
C LEU A 62 -5.09 3.42 4.95
N PRO A 63 -6.04 3.92 5.76
CA PRO A 63 -5.75 4.46 7.10
C PRO A 63 -4.93 3.50 7.95
N GLU A 64 -5.26 2.21 7.91
CA GLU A 64 -4.60 1.15 8.68
C GLU A 64 -3.14 0.95 8.22
N ALA A 65 -2.89 1.08 6.90
CA ALA A 65 -1.53 1.00 6.35
C ALA A 65 -0.66 2.18 6.79
N ILE A 66 -1.25 3.38 6.94
CA ILE A 66 -0.54 4.56 7.44
C ILE A 66 -0.14 4.36 8.91
N ASP A 67 -1.03 3.83 9.72
CA ASP A 67 -0.76 3.57 11.13
C ASP A 67 0.33 2.51 11.31
N ALA A 68 0.32 1.47 10.48
CA ALA A 68 1.39 0.47 10.45
C ALA A 68 2.75 1.07 10.04
N LEU A 69 2.80 1.90 8.99
CA LEU A 69 4.02 2.60 8.58
C LEU A 69 4.57 3.51 9.69
N ARG A 70 3.68 4.21 10.41
CA ARG A 70 4.05 5.03 11.58
C ARG A 70 4.53 4.19 12.76
N ALA A 71 3.99 2.99 12.95
CA ALA A 71 4.45 2.06 13.97
C ALA A 71 5.88 1.59 13.68
N VAL A 72 6.18 1.18 12.44
CA VAL A 72 7.53 0.78 12.02
C VAL A 72 8.53 1.93 12.14
N ARG A 73 8.16 3.15 11.75
CA ARG A 73 9.06 4.31 11.93
C ARG A 73 9.42 4.58 13.40
N ARG A 74 8.52 4.25 14.34
CA ARG A 74 8.78 4.41 15.78
C ARG A 74 9.72 3.34 16.34
N THR A 75 9.92 2.21 15.65
CA THR A 75 10.88 1.18 16.09
C THR A 75 12.32 1.49 15.70
N GLY A 76 12.58 2.64 15.06
CA GLY A 76 13.93 3.06 14.66
C GLY A 76 14.49 2.32 13.45
N ILE A 77 13.65 1.59 12.71
CA ILE A 77 14.02 1.02 11.42
C ILE A 77 13.93 2.14 10.40
N GLU A 78 15.07 2.57 9.87
CA GLU A 78 15.12 3.64 8.88
C GLU A 78 14.41 3.21 7.58
N PRO A 79 13.65 4.11 6.93
CA PRO A 79 12.90 3.79 5.71
C PRO A 79 13.75 3.28 4.54
N GLU A 80 15.07 3.42 4.62
CA GLU A 80 16.04 2.93 3.63
C GLU A 80 16.17 1.39 3.62
N GLU A 81 15.86 0.69 4.73
CA GLU A 81 15.71 -0.79 4.75
C GLU A 81 14.28 -1.25 4.46
N LEU A 82 13.33 -0.32 4.49
CA LEU A 82 12.02 -0.45 3.85
C LEU A 82 12.12 -0.17 2.34
N ALA A 83 13.31 -0.35 1.77
CA ALA A 83 13.51 -0.63 0.36
C ALA A 83 12.56 -1.75 0.01
N ILE A 84 11.42 -1.34 -0.53
CA ILE A 84 10.44 -2.12 -1.26
C ILE A 84 11.19 -3.28 -1.88
N GLY A 85 10.99 -4.46 -1.27
CA GLY A 85 11.33 -5.76 -1.82
C GLY A 85 10.49 -5.92 -3.08
N ALA A 86 10.86 -5.13 -4.08
CA ALA A 86 11.10 -5.57 -5.41
C ALA A 86 10.98 -7.10 -5.50
N TYR A 87 9.83 -7.50 -6.04
CA TYR A 87 9.71 -8.65 -6.94
C TYR A 87 9.25 -10.01 -6.38
N ASP A 88 8.25 -10.08 -5.50
CA ASP A 88 7.38 -11.27 -5.49
C ASP A 88 5.91 -10.97 -5.09
N PRO A 89 4.91 -11.21 -5.96
CA PRO A 89 3.49 -11.02 -5.63
C PRO A 89 2.98 -11.92 -4.48
N LEU A 90 3.71 -12.96 -4.09
CA LEU A 90 3.39 -13.84 -2.95
C LEU A 90 3.94 -13.35 -1.60
N ASN A 91 4.88 -12.40 -1.57
CA ASN A 91 5.61 -12.04 -0.33
C ASN A 91 5.24 -10.64 0.24
N LEU A 92 4.21 -10.00 -0.31
CA LEU A 92 3.75 -8.65 0.10
C LEU A 92 2.77 -8.64 1.28
N ALA A 93 2.36 -9.80 1.78
CA ALA A 93 1.56 -9.89 2.99
C ALA A 93 2.33 -9.51 4.29
N GLY A 94 3.65 -9.35 4.21
CA GLY A 94 4.51 -9.16 5.38
C GLY A 94 5.16 -7.78 5.56
N ILE A 95 5.02 -6.84 4.62
CA ILE A 95 5.90 -5.63 4.62
C ILE A 95 5.19 -4.34 5.08
N VAL A 96 3.86 -4.30 5.20
CA VAL A 96 3.15 -3.09 5.68
C VAL A 96 2.15 -3.37 6.80
N LEU A 97 2.12 -4.58 7.34
CA LEU A 97 1.33 -4.89 8.55
C LEU A 97 2.25 -5.60 9.54
N PRO A 98 2.51 -5.07 10.75
CA PRO A 98 2.73 -6.00 11.84
C PRO A 98 1.49 -6.87 11.88
N ALA A 99 1.63 -8.17 11.62
CA ALA A 99 0.56 -9.12 11.80
C ALA A 99 -0.12 -8.81 13.15
N ALA A 100 -1.44 -8.61 13.13
CA ALA A 100 -2.18 -8.36 14.35
C ALA A 100 -1.82 -9.45 15.38
N PRO A 101 -1.61 -9.13 16.67
CA PRO A 101 -1.40 -10.14 17.69
C PRO A 101 -2.72 -10.90 17.87
N GLY A 102 -2.89 -12.00 17.14
CA GLY A 102 -4.17 -12.71 17.14
C GLY A 102 -4.34 -13.78 16.07
N SER A 103 -3.39 -14.70 15.91
CA SER A 103 -3.70 -16.11 15.65
C SER A 103 -2.43 -16.97 15.73
N LEU A 104 -1.85 -17.06 16.93
CA LEU A 104 -1.16 -18.30 17.30
C LEU A 104 -2.23 -19.28 17.77
N ARG A 105 -2.84 -20.00 16.84
CA ARG A 105 -3.41 -21.30 17.17
C ARG A 105 -2.40 -22.35 16.73
N SER A 106 -1.51 -22.67 17.68
CA SER A 106 -0.96 -24.01 17.83
C SER A 106 -2.12 -25.00 17.80
N VAL A 107 -2.13 -25.93 16.85
CA VAL A 107 -2.57 -27.31 17.11
C VAL A 107 -1.78 -28.27 16.19
N SER A 108 -0.91 -29.03 16.86
CA SER A 108 -0.34 -30.35 16.52
C SER A 108 0.69 -30.47 15.41
#